data_AF-A0A5B3GU23-F1
#
_entry.id   AF-A0A5B3GU23-F1
#
_cell.length_a   1.000
_cell.length_b   1.000
_cell.length_c   1.000
_cell.angle_alpha   90.00
_cell.angle_beta   90.00
_cell.angle_gamma   90.00
#
_symmetry.space_group_name_H-M   'P 1'
#
loop_
_entity.id
_entity.type
_entity.pdbx_description
1 polymer ?
#
loop_
_entity_poly.entity_id
_entity_poly.type
_entity_poly.pdbx_seq_one_letter_code
_entity_poly.pdbx_strand_id
1 'polypeptide(L)'
;MKYIISYCIAVLLTILLAGCTETTKIGPESPEGPAYVEVSSDKLIFDADGGSVSIVVATNAAAWDYTSTGDWFTVTRKEDNTLAVETSINAGPETLTGSIVVSGEKNGDQVSATVSLVQRAERSINLSAEGTSNCYIAHTGKAYKFDASVKGNGKGDGRSDYIAAYGTGISGVAAAELLWESRNDGDKTMSREIIDGAPVYKEGYVAFATGRSQGNAVIAVKDINGNILWSWHIWVCDDEITAHDHINPANEVVAQIMDRNLGALNNEPMDVDNRGMFYQWGRKDPFMPARSAYHADTDSNNIPAYNETNYEVGNGSGSWIFNATTLPLTTPPGNIPNAIQNPMTYLQPYYSDHYNWYCASKDEKVTHSGLWGPEKTIFAPCPVGYKVPGSNLWGIPSGNTSLRNGGPVEDYDENGVSDKWDWNKAEDCGRRWKNTGDYYPMVGNVYYLSINKTTHNYTGGQAFYWTCQPTPVTTSADCYRQDFNDNWAIYQTGAHVYSAQVRCVKE
;
A
#
# COMPACT_ATOMS: atom_id res chain seq x y z
N MET A 1 0.89 -26.09 17.67
CA MET A 1 -0.14 -25.17 18.20
C MET A 1 0.60 -23.99 18.81
N LYS A 2 0.87 -22.94 18.03
CA LYS A 2 1.46 -21.69 18.53
C LYS A 2 0.31 -20.78 18.93
N TYR A 3 0.32 -20.34 20.18
CA TYR A 3 -0.67 -19.40 20.72
C TYR A 3 -0.50 -18.06 20.01
N ILE A 4 -1.52 -17.64 19.26
CA ILE A 4 -1.63 -16.28 18.74
C ILE A 4 -2.11 -15.42 19.91
N ILE A 5 -1.19 -14.69 20.54
CA ILE A 5 -1.54 -13.63 21.49
C ILE A 5 -1.64 -12.35 20.68
N SER A 6 -2.85 -11.80 20.61
CA SER A 6 -3.16 -10.53 19.94
C SER A 6 -2.32 -9.39 20.52
N TYR A 7 -1.61 -8.68 19.65
CA TYR A 7 -0.90 -7.45 19.99
C TYR A 7 -1.89 -6.34 20.36
N CYS A 8 -1.87 -5.92 21.63
CA CYS A 8 -2.35 -4.62 22.06
C CYS A 8 -1.11 -3.77 22.38
N ILE A 9 -0.60 -3.02 21.40
CA ILE A 9 0.39 -1.97 21.64
C ILE A 9 -0.34 -0.82 22.32
N ALA A 10 -0.17 -0.68 23.63
CA ALA A 10 -0.69 0.44 24.39
C ALA A 10 0.07 1.72 24.02
N VAL A 11 -0.63 2.63 23.34
CA VAL A 11 -0.17 4.00 23.08
C VAL A 11 -0.05 4.74 24.42
N LEU A 12 1.17 5.14 24.78
CA LEU A 12 1.44 6.00 25.93
C LEU A 12 0.92 7.42 25.64
N LEU A 13 -0.17 7.80 26.30
CA LEU A 13 -0.68 9.18 26.34
C LEU A 13 -0.27 9.79 27.67
N THR A 14 0.75 10.65 27.67
CA THR A 14 1.05 11.54 28.80
C THR A 14 0.19 12.80 28.70
N ILE A 15 -0.51 13.17 29.78
CA ILE A 15 -0.54 14.52 30.39
C ILE A 15 -1.46 14.56 31.64
N LEU A 16 -0.87 15.13 32.71
CA LEU A 16 -1.42 15.79 33.91
C LEU A 16 -1.87 15.02 35.18
N LEU A 17 -1.10 15.31 36.24
CA LEU A 17 -1.26 15.07 37.68
C LEU A 17 -2.63 15.46 38.27
N ALA A 18 -3.17 14.62 39.15
CA ALA A 18 -3.32 14.88 40.60
C ALA A 18 -4.24 13.83 41.27
N GLY A 19 -3.82 13.30 42.43
CA GLY A 19 -4.72 12.68 43.41
C GLY A 19 -4.35 11.25 43.83
N CYS A 20 -3.67 11.13 44.98
CA CYS A 20 -3.46 9.88 45.69
C CYS A 20 -4.80 9.19 46.05
N THR A 21 -4.86 7.86 45.94
CA THR A 21 -5.36 6.97 47.00
C THR A 21 -4.98 5.53 46.66
N GLU A 22 -4.22 4.91 47.57
CA GLU A 22 -3.90 3.48 47.53
C GLU A 22 -5.20 2.66 47.51
N THR A 23 -5.32 1.76 46.53
CA THR A 23 -6.23 0.61 46.64
C THR A 23 -5.44 -0.65 46.30
N THR A 24 -4.95 -1.32 47.34
CA THR A 24 -4.44 -2.69 47.32
C THR A 24 -5.60 -3.63 46.98
N LYS A 25 -5.85 -3.85 45.68
CA LYS A 25 -6.62 -5.00 45.21
C LYS A 25 -5.68 -6.18 45.04
N ILE A 26 -5.57 -7.01 46.07
CA ILE A 26 -5.00 -8.36 45.96
C ILE A 26 -6.05 -9.22 45.25
N GLY A 27 -6.04 -9.19 43.92
CA GLY A 27 -6.62 -10.25 43.10
C GLY A 27 -5.65 -11.43 43.03
N PRO A 28 -6.09 -12.65 42.70
CA PRO A 28 -5.16 -13.73 42.41
C PRO A 28 -4.20 -13.28 41.30
N GLU A 29 -2.90 -13.35 41.55
CA GLU A 29 -1.87 -13.09 40.54
C GLU A 29 -2.24 -13.88 39.28
N SER A 30 -2.44 -13.17 38.16
CA SER A 30 -2.60 -13.85 36.88
C SER A 30 -1.35 -14.70 36.65
N PRO A 31 -1.49 -15.98 36.26
CA PRO A 31 -0.34 -16.84 36.06
C PRO A 31 0.61 -16.17 35.05
N GLU A 32 1.86 -15.96 35.47
CA GLU A 32 2.87 -15.37 34.61
C GLU A 32 3.09 -16.27 33.39
N GLY A 33 3.03 -15.69 32.18
CA GLY A 33 3.30 -16.41 30.95
C GLY A 33 4.74 -16.97 30.89
N PRO A 34 4.98 -17.98 30.03
CA PRO A 34 6.32 -18.58 29.85
C PRO A 34 7.34 -17.52 29.44
N ALA A 35 8.63 -17.77 29.74
CA ALA A 35 9.72 -16.90 29.33
C ALA A 35 9.70 -16.69 27.80
N TYR A 36 9.94 -15.47 27.32
CA TYR A 36 10.14 -15.20 25.90
C TYR A 36 11.12 -14.03 25.67
N VAL A 37 11.80 -14.08 24.53
CA VAL A 37 12.55 -12.98 23.94
C VAL A 37 12.24 -12.99 22.44
N GLU A 38 11.82 -11.85 21.93
CA GLU A 38 11.50 -11.64 20.52
C GLU A 38 12.21 -10.37 20.02
N VAL A 39 12.50 -10.37 18.73
CA VAL A 39 13.17 -9.27 18.02
C VAL A 39 12.29 -8.81 16.87
N SER A 40 12.28 -7.51 16.57
CA SER A 40 11.47 -6.95 15.49
C SER A 40 11.90 -7.37 14.08
N SER A 41 13.11 -7.90 13.94
CA SER A 41 13.59 -8.54 12.72
C SER A 41 14.60 -9.63 13.07
N ASP A 42 14.50 -10.78 12.42
CA ASP A 42 15.45 -11.89 12.52
C ASP A 42 16.57 -11.79 11.47
N LYS A 43 16.49 -10.82 10.54
CA LYS A 43 17.47 -10.66 9.46
C LYS A 43 17.65 -9.20 9.05
N LEU A 44 18.90 -8.78 8.95
CA LEU A 44 19.32 -7.48 8.47
C LEU A 44 20.22 -7.65 7.24
N ILE A 45 19.86 -7.00 6.13
CA ILE A 45 20.65 -7.03 4.90
C ILE A 45 21.04 -5.60 4.54
N PHE A 46 22.32 -5.30 4.72
CA PHE A 46 22.90 -4.01 4.40
C PHE A 46 23.41 -3.97 2.96
N ASP A 47 23.24 -2.81 2.33
CA ASP A 47 23.94 -2.46 1.11
C ASP A 47 25.47 -2.46 1.34
N ALA A 48 26.24 -2.58 0.26
CA ALA A 48 27.69 -2.41 0.32
C ALA A 48 28.08 -1.03 0.89
N ASP A 49 27.27 0.00 0.66
CA ASP A 49 27.49 1.32 1.25
C ASP A 49 27.27 1.33 2.78
N GLY A 50 26.62 0.33 3.37
CA GLY A 50 26.32 0.21 4.81
C GLY A 50 25.01 0.91 5.19
N GLY A 51 24.82 1.21 6.48
CA GLY A 51 23.62 1.87 6.99
C GLY A 51 23.36 1.65 8.45
N SER A 52 22.19 2.13 8.90
CA SER A 52 21.72 1.95 10.27
C SER A 52 20.32 1.35 10.28
N VAL A 53 20.09 0.47 11.24
CA VAL A 53 18.79 -0.17 11.48
C VAL A 53 18.61 -0.43 12.97
N SER A 54 17.38 -0.33 13.43
CA SER A 54 17.00 -0.56 14.83
C SER A 54 16.27 -1.89 14.96
N ILE A 55 16.64 -2.68 15.98
CA ILE A 55 15.95 -3.90 16.37
C ILE A 55 15.30 -3.66 17.73
N VAL A 56 13.97 -3.75 17.79
CA VAL A 56 13.24 -3.69 19.06
C VAL A 56 13.27 -5.06 19.72
N VAL A 57 13.60 -5.11 21.00
CA VAL A 57 13.58 -6.33 21.82
C VAL A 57 12.33 -6.33 22.70
N ALA A 58 11.50 -7.35 22.55
CA ALA A 58 10.35 -7.61 23.41
C ALA A 58 10.62 -8.84 24.29
N THR A 59 10.44 -8.72 25.61
CA THR A 59 10.67 -9.82 26.54
C THR A 59 9.88 -9.64 27.84
N ASN A 60 9.55 -10.75 28.50
CA ASN A 60 9.06 -10.76 29.89
C ASN A 60 10.14 -11.18 30.91
N ALA A 61 11.39 -11.35 30.48
CA ALA A 61 12.52 -11.58 31.37
C ALA A 61 12.82 -10.32 32.20
N ALA A 62 13.24 -10.51 33.46
CA ALA A 62 13.58 -9.39 34.34
C ALA A 62 14.81 -8.60 33.83
N ALA A 63 15.69 -9.28 33.11
CA ALA A 63 16.83 -8.71 32.40
C ALA A 63 17.09 -9.49 31.12
N TRP A 64 17.70 -8.80 30.16
CA TRP A 64 18.17 -9.39 28.91
C TRP A 64 19.52 -8.77 28.53
N ASP A 65 20.31 -9.53 27.79
CA ASP A 65 21.60 -9.13 27.24
C ASP A 65 21.74 -9.58 25.78
N TYR A 66 22.80 -9.15 25.09
CA TYR A 66 23.09 -9.58 23.74
C TYR A 66 24.58 -9.93 23.56
N THR A 67 24.83 -10.85 22.65
CA THR A 67 26.18 -11.14 22.13
C THR A 67 26.18 -10.95 20.63
N SER A 68 27.33 -10.59 20.06
CA SER A 68 27.48 -10.40 18.62
C SER A 68 28.65 -11.22 18.07
N THR A 69 28.50 -11.71 16.85
CA THR A 69 29.53 -12.40 16.08
C THR A 69 29.80 -11.63 14.79
N GLY A 70 31.04 -11.17 14.62
CA GLY A 70 31.47 -10.31 13.52
C GLY A 70 32.03 -8.99 14.04
N ASP A 71 33.08 -8.47 13.40
CA ASP A 71 33.83 -7.26 13.78
C ASP A 71 33.57 -6.07 12.84
N TRP A 72 32.71 -6.25 11.84
CA TRP A 72 32.42 -5.28 10.78
C TRP A 72 31.20 -4.38 11.08
N PHE A 73 30.51 -4.60 12.20
CA PHE A 73 29.35 -3.81 12.63
C PHE A 73 29.44 -3.41 14.10
N THR A 74 28.76 -2.32 14.46
CA THR A 74 28.61 -1.88 15.86
C THR A 74 27.18 -2.10 16.31
N VAL A 75 27.00 -2.58 17.54
CA VAL A 75 25.68 -2.68 18.20
C VAL A 75 25.68 -1.76 19.41
N THR A 76 24.68 -0.89 19.50
CA THR A 76 24.47 0.02 20.64
C THR A 76 23.10 -0.23 21.25
N ARG A 77 23.06 -0.64 22.53
CA ARG A 77 21.82 -0.72 23.30
C ARG A 77 21.31 0.68 23.66
N LYS A 78 20.03 0.92 23.41
CA LYS A 78 19.31 2.14 23.75
C LYS A 78 18.41 1.91 24.98
N GLU A 79 17.94 3.00 25.58
CA GLU A 79 17.13 2.97 26.82
C GLU A 79 15.73 2.39 26.63
N ASP A 80 15.22 2.37 25.39
CA ASP A 80 13.88 1.96 24.97
C ASP A 80 13.80 0.48 24.56
N ASN A 81 14.72 -0.36 25.03
CA ASN A 81 14.89 -1.76 24.61
C ASN A 81 15.19 -1.95 23.12
N THR A 82 15.78 -0.95 22.47
CA THR A 82 16.22 -1.04 21.07
C THR A 82 17.73 -1.34 20.98
N LEU A 83 18.13 -2.15 20.01
CA LEU A 83 19.52 -2.30 19.55
C LEU A 83 19.69 -1.52 18.24
N ALA A 84 20.51 -0.48 18.25
CA ALA A 84 20.92 0.21 17.03
C ALA A 84 22.13 -0.52 16.42
N VAL A 85 21.99 -0.99 15.19
CA VAL A 85 23.02 -1.70 14.44
C VAL A 85 23.52 -0.79 13.32
N GLU A 86 24.83 -0.51 13.33
CA GLU A 86 25.46 0.40 12.38
C GLU A 86 26.61 -0.27 11.63
N THR A 87 26.67 -0.01 10.32
CA THR A 87 27.67 -0.58 9.42
C THR A 87 28.32 0.53 8.57
N SER A 88 29.64 0.42 8.39
CA SER A 88 30.40 1.26 7.45
C SER A 88 30.42 0.64 6.06
N ILE A 89 31.05 1.30 5.10
CA ILE A 89 31.18 0.76 3.73
C ILE A 89 31.94 -0.58 3.72
N ASN A 90 31.40 -1.58 3.02
CA ASN A 90 32.12 -2.78 2.63
C ASN A 90 32.92 -2.50 1.34
N ALA A 91 34.22 -2.27 1.49
CA ALA A 91 35.12 -2.07 0.36
C ALA A 91 35.73 -3.38 -0.17
N GLY A 92 35.43 -4.51 0.46
CA GLY A 92 35.92 -5.82 0.09
C GLY A 92 35.08 -6.48 -1.01
N PRO A 93 35.63 -7.50 -1.70
CA PRO A 93 34.90 -8.24 -2.73
C PRO A 93 33.91 -9.26 -2.16
N GLU A 94 33.98 -9.56 -0.85
CA GLU A 94 33.21 -10.61 -0.21
C GLU A 94 32.01 -10.07 0.56
N THR A 95 30.94 -10.86 0.57
CA THR A 95 29.78 -10.60 1.42
C THR A 95 30.15 -10.92 2.87
N LEU A 96 29.89 -9.98 3.78
CA LEU A 96 30.15 -10.14 5.20
C LEU A 96 28.92 -10.74 5.88
N THR A 97 29.14 -11.67 6.81
CA THR A 97 28.08 -12.29 7.60
C THR A 97 28.38 -12.14 9.08
N GLY A 98 27.33 -12.00 9.89
CA GLY A 98 27.42 -11.89 11.33
C GLY A 98 26.10 -12.25 12.00
N SER A 99 26.06 -12.17 13.32
CA SER A 99 24.83 -12.40 14.06
C SER A 99 24.81 -11.62 15.37
N ILE A 100 23.60 -11.36 15.86
CA ILE A 100 23.33 -10.88 17.21
C ILE A 100 22.42 -11.90 17.89
N VAL A 101 22.79 -12.37 19.07
CA VAL A 101 21.96 -13.27 19.89
C VAL A 101 21.51 -12.51 21.12
N VAL A 102 20.21 -12.22 21.21
CA VAL A 102 19.56 -11.60 22.36
C VAL A 102 19.08 -12.70 23.28
N SER A 103 19.44 -12.65 24.56
CA SER A 103 19.12 -13.69 25.55
C SER A 103 18.50 -13.10 26.81
N GLY A 104 17.55 -13.81 27.40
CA GLY A 104 16.90 -13.46 28.66
C GLY A 104 16.61 -14.70 29.49
N GLU A 105 16.42 -14.49 30.79
CA GLU A 105 16.09 -15.56 31.73
C GLU A 105 14.89 -15.16 32.59
N LYS A 106 13.94 -16.10 32.76
CA LYS A 106 12.83 -15.94 33.68
C LYS A 106 12.53 -17.25 34.37
N ASN A 107 12.47 -17.25 35.71
CA ASN A 107 12.13 -18.43 36.53
C ASN A 107 13.03 -19.66 36.23
N GLY A 108 14.29 -19.44 35.81
CA GLY A 108 15.24 -20.49 35.42
C GLY A 108 15.12 -20.96 33.96
N ASP A 109 14.11 -20.50 33.22
CA ASP A 109 13.98 -20.75 31.78
C ASP A 109 14.79 -19.72 30.99
N GLN A 110 15.75 -20.21 30.20
CA GLN A 110 16.55 -19.39 29.28
C GLN A 110 15.90 -19.35 27.90
N VAL A 111 15.80 -18.16 27.34
CA VAL A 111 15.24 -17.90 26.01
C VAL A 111 16.16 -17.00 25.22
N SER A 112 16.18 -17.19 23.91
CA SER A 112 16.98 -16.35 23.02
C SER A 112 16.31 -16.15 21.65
N ALA A 113 16.68 -15.05 21.00
CA ALA A 113 16.37 -14.75 19.63
C ALA A 113 17.66 -14.40 18.88
N THR A 114 17.80 -14.85 17.64
CA THR A 114 18.97 -14.59 16.79
C THR A 114 18.58 -13.67 15.65
N VAL A 115 19.39 -12.66 15.42
CA VAL A 115 19.34 -11.79 14.24
C VAL A 115 20.54 -12.10 13.36
N SER A 116 20.28 -12.47 12.12
CA SER A 116 21.32 -12.71 11.10
C SER A 116 21.66 -11.39 10.41
N LEU A 117 22.94 -11.07 10.30
CA LEU A 117 23.42 -9.86 9.64
C LEU A 117 24.18 -10.23 8.38
N VAL A 118 23.84 -9.56 7.28
CA VAL A 118 24.52 -9.68 5.99
C VAL A 118 24.86 -8.28 5.50
N GLN A 119 26.09 -8.06 5.08
CA GLN A 119 26.45 -6.88 4.31
C GLN A 119 27.00 -7.29 2.96
N ARG A 120 26.34 -6.84 1.90
CA ARG A 120 26.68 -7.19 0.52
C ARG A 120 28.03 -6.60 0.12
N ALA A 121 28.72 -7.24 -0.82
CA ALA A 121 29.85 -6.64 -1.54
C ALA A 121 29.39 -5.77 -2.72
N GLU A 122 28.31 -6.20 -3.38
CA GLU A 122 27.72 -5.48 -4.50
C GLU A 122 26.68 -4.46 -4.03
N ARG A 123 26.73 -3.27 -4.64
CA ARG A 123 25.73 -2.22 -4.45
C ARG A 123 24.37 -2.63 -5.01
N SER A 124 23.33 -2.14 -4.35
CA SER A 124 21.94 -2.31 -4.75
C SER A 124 21.60 -1.51 -5.99
N ILE A 125 20.63 -2.01 -6.76
CA ILE A 125 20.08 -1.35 -7.95
C ILE A 125 19.29 -0.11 -7.50
N ASN A 126 19.59 1.06 -8.06
CA ASN A 126 18.89 2.30 -7.72
C ASN A 126 17.58 2.43 -8.53
N LEU A 127 16.44 2.17 -7.89
CA LEU A 127 15.11 2.25 -8.49
C LEU A 127 14.66 3.68 -8.80
N SER A 128 15.29 4.68 -8.17
CA SER A 128 14.97 6.09 -8.41
C SER A 128 15.95 6.81 -9.36
N ALA A 129 16.81 6.05 -10.07
CA ALA A 129 17.80 6.63 -10.98
C ALA A 129 17.16 7.44 -12.12
N GLU A 130 16.03 6.96 -12.65
CA GLU A 130 15.27 7.62 -13.73
C GLU A 130 14.17 8.58 -13.20
N GLY A 131 14.13 8.80 -11.89
CA GLY A 131 13.17 9.67 -11.22
C GLY A 131 12.55 9.01 -9.99
N THR A 132 11.92 9.83 -9.14
CA THR A 132 11.24 9.35 -7.93
C THR A 132 9.74 9.13 -8.18
N SER A 133 9.13 8.22 -7.41
CA SER A 133 7.69 7.90 -7.48
C SER A 133 7.20 7.35 -6.15
N ASN A 134 5.90 7.06 -6.04
CA ASN A 134 5.34 6.36 -4.87
C ASN A 134 5.30 4.84 -5.03
N CYS A 135 5.54 4.33 -6.23
CA CYS A 135 5.65 2.90 -6.50
C CYS A 135 6.97 2.62 -7.21
N TYR A 136 7.64 1.54 -6.82
CA TYR A 136 8.80 1.03 -7.54
C TYR A 136 8.60 -0.45 -7.88
N ILE A 137 9.00 -0.80 -9.10
CA ILE A 137 8.98 -2.18 -9.61
C ILE A 137 10.31 -2.85 -9.24
N ALA A 138 10.24 -4.06 -8.69
CA ALA A 138 11.37 -4.87 -8.27
C ALA A 138 11.19 -6.32 -8.74
N HIS A 139 12.27 -7.10 -8.71
CA HIS A 139 12.29 -8.52 -9.06
C HIS A 139 12.80 -9.34 -7.88
N THR A 140 12.43 -10.60 -7.80
CA THR A 140 12.80 -11.51 -6.71
C THR A 140 14.31 -11.77 -6.66
N GLY A 141 14.83 -12.02 -5.45
CA GLY A 141 16.23 -12.37 -5.22
C GLY A 141 17.25 -11.27 -5.53
N LYS A 142 16.82 -10.01 -5.59
CA LYS A 142 17.67 -8.83 -5.85
C LYS A 142 17.69 -7.88 -4.66
N ALA A 143 18.67 -6.96 -4.65
CA ALA A 143 18.67 -5.82 -3.72
C ALA A 143 18.57 -4.50 -4.45
N TYR A 144 17.82 -3.60 -3.83
CA TYR A 144 17.41 -2.33 -4.38
C TYR A 144 17.61 -1.21 -3.38
N LYS A 145 17.72 0.00 -3.91
CA LYS A 145 17.60 1.23 -3.13
C LYS A 145 16.80 2.27 -3.89
N PHE A 146 16.22 3.22 -3.17
CA PHE A 146 15.58 4.40 -3.76
C PHE A 146 15.81 5.63 -2.88
N ASP A 147 15.79 6.80 -3.52
CA ASP A 147 15.85 8.09 -2.85
C ASP A 147 14.57 8.31 -2.04
N ALA A 148 14.74 8.32 -0.72
CA ALA A 148 13.72 8.55 0.30
C ALA A 148 13.81 9.96 0.90
N SER A 149 14.57 10.87 0.26
CA SER A 149 14.61 12.29 0.61
C SER A 149 13.55 13.12 -0.12
N VAL A 150 12.78 12.51 -1.03
CA VAL A 150 11.79 13.18 -1.88
C VAL A 150 10.42 12.50 -1.76
N LYS A 151 9.37 13.30 -1.57
CA LYS A 151 7.97 12.82 -1.56
C LYS A 151 7.48 12.56 -2.98
N GLY A 152 7.06 11.32 -3.25
CA GLY A 152 6.55 10.91 -4.56
C GLY A 152 7.52 11.28 -5.68
N ASN A 153 7.05 11.96 -6.72
CA ASN A 153 7.90 12.43 -7.82
C ASN A 153 8.57 13.80 -7.58
N GLY A 154 8.40 14.39 -6.39
CA GLY A 154 8.96 15.70 -6.04
C GLY A 154 8.39 16.89 -6.84
N LYS A 155 7.33 16.67 -7.63
CA LYS A 155 6.67 17.71 -8.45
C LYS A 155 5.50 18.32 -7.69
N GLY A 156 4.44 18.72 -8.39
CA GLY A 156 3.27 19.38 -7.79
C GLY A 156 2.37 18.46 -6.97
N ASP A 157 1.50 19.07 -6.17
CA ASP A 157 0.49 18.44 -5.31
C ASP A 157 -0.94 18.92 -5.64
N GLY A 158 -1.12 19.45 -6.86
CA GLY A 158 -2.36 20.06 -7.29
C GLY A 158 -2.65 21.35 -6.52
N ARG A 159 -3.84 21.44 -5.93
CA ARG A 159 -4.36 22.55 -5.11
C ARG A 159 -4.50 22.15 -3.65
N SER A 160 -3.60 21.30 -3.17
CA SER A 160 -3.70 20.72 -1.82
C SER A 160 -3.03 21.53 -0.72
N ASP A 161 -2.26 22.57 -1.08
CA ASP A 161 -1.41 23.37 -0.18
C ASP A 161 -0.45 22.54 0.71
N TYR A 162 -0.31 21.24 0.45
CA TYR A 162 0.51 20.34 1.23
C TYR A 162 1.99 20.64 1.02
N ILE A 163 2.43 20.86 -0.22
CA ILE A 163 3.82 21.24 -0.50
C ILE A 163 4.15 22.60 0.11
N ALA A 164 3.22 23.54 0.09
CA ALA A 164 3.42 24.86 0.71
C ALA A 164 3.67 24.74 2.23
N ALA A 165 3.00 23.79 2.89
CA ALA A 165 3.13 23.56 4.33
C ALA A 165 4.29 22.62 4.72
N TYR A 166 4.58 21.60 3.92
CA TYR A 166 5.46 20.48 4.29
C TYR A 166 6.65 20.26 3.35
N GLY A 167 6.72 21.01 2.24
CA GLY A 167 7.74 20.86 1.21
C GLY A 167 7.70 19.50 0.48
N THR A 168 8.51 19.39 -0.57
CA THR A 168 8.71 18.12 -1.30
C THR A 168 9.80 17.25 -0.68
N GLY A 169 10.71 17.84 0.10
CA GLY A 169 11.78 17.13 0.80
C GLY A 169 11.29 16.34 2.02
N ILE A 170 12.00 15.27 2.35
CA ILE A 170 11.81 14.47 3.56
C ILE A 170 13.10 14.62 4.40
N SER A 171 12.94 15.04 5.66
CA SER A 171 14.04 15.27 6.59
C SER A 171 13.70 14.70 7.96
N GLY A 172 14.72 14.46 8.80
CA GLY A 172 14.51 13.93 10.15
C GLY A 172 14.16 12.43 10.17
N VAL A 173 14.50 11.70 9.10
CA VAL A 173 14.35 10.25 9.04
C VAL A 173 15.30 9.61 10.05
N ALA A 174 14.75 8.82 10.95
CA ALA A 174 15.49 8.02 11.92
C ALA A 174 15.64 6.56 11.46
N ALA A 175 14.62 6.01 10.80
CA ALA A 175 14.61 4.61 10.36
C ALA A 175 13.70 4.38 9.15
N ALA A 176 13.90 3.24 8.49
CA ALA A 176 12.98 2.67 7.50
C ALA A 176 12.34 1.40 8.06
N GLU A 177 11.13 1.09 7.62
CA GLU A 177 10.35 -0.02 8.17
C GLU A 177 9.42 -0.63 7.14
N LEU A 178 9.30 -1.95 7.16
CA LEU A 178 8.30 -2.69 6.39
C LEU A 178 6.96 -2.62 7.14
N LEU A 179 5.96 -1.99 6.55
CA LEU A 179 4.62 -1.90 7.15
C LEU A 179 3.79 -3.15 6.87
N TRP A 180 3.82 -3.63 5.63
CA TRP A 180 3.18 -4.87 5.25
C TRP A 180 3.81 -5.42 3.97
N GLU A 181 3.72 -6.72 3.80
CA GLU A 181 3.96 -7.44 2.55
C GLU A 181 2.90 -8.54 2.40
N SER A 182 2.46 -8.79 1.16
CA SER A 182 1.44 -9.78 0.88
C SER A 182 1.42 -10.22 -0.58
N ARG A 183 1.16 -11.52 -0.79
CA ARG A 183 0.70 -12.05 -2.07
C ARG A 183 -0.77 -11.70 -2.30
N ASN A 184 -1.21 -11.67 -3.56
CA ASN A 184 -2.59 -11.31 -3.90
C ASN A 184 -3.61 -12.36 -3.38
N ASP A 185 -3.19 -13.62 -3.23
CA ASP A 185 -3.97 -14.70 -2.61
C ASP A 185 -4.03 -14.65 -1.07
N GLY A 186 -3.25 -13.76 -0.44
CA GLY A 186 -3.18 -13.66 1.01
C GLY A 186 -2.64 -14.92 1.69
N ASP A 187 -1.82 -15.73 1.00
CA ASP A 187 -1.18 -16.89 1.60
C ASP A 187 -0.18 -16.47 2.69
N LYS A 188 -0.64 -16.56 3.94
CA LYS A 188 0.13 -16.35 5.18
C LYS A 188 1.49 -17.05 5.24
N THR A 189 1.63 -18.18 4.56
CA THR A 189 2.87 -18.95 4.60
C THR A 189 3.95 -18.29 3.75
N MET A 190 3.57 -17.69 2.62
CA MET A 190 4.47 -17.11 1.63
C MET A 190 4.52 -15.57 1.63
N SER A 191 3.50 -14.88 2.17
CA SER A 191 3.45 -13.41 2.27
C SER A 191 4.59 -12.81 3.11
N ARG A 192 5.44 -13.62 3.75
CA ARG A 192 6.63 -13.22 4.53
C ARG A 192 7.94 -13.28 3.73
N GLU A 193 7.86 -13.58 2.44
CA GLU A 193 9.02 -13.91 1.59
C GLU A 193 9.15 -12.97 0.39
N ILE A 194 8.50 -11.80 0.42
CA ILE A 194 8.57 -10.79 -0.64
C ILE A 194 9.75 -9.85 -0.35
N ILE A 195 9.85 -9.35 0.88
CA ILE A 195 10.99 -8.58 1.37
C ILE A 195 11.86 -9.48 2.24
N ASP A 196 13.17 -9.53 1.95
CA ASP A 196 14.13 -10.36 2.68
C ASP A 196 14.85 -9.53 3.75
N GLY A 197 14.37 -9.63 4.99
CA GLY A 197 14.89 -8.88 6.14
C GLY A 197 14.33 -7.46 6.25
N ALA A 198 14.92 -6.66 7.15
CA ALA A 198 14.46 -5.31 7.41
C ALA A 198 14.99 -4.29 6.37
N PRO A 199 14.17 -3.33 5.91
CA PRO A 199 14.66 -2.16 5.16
C PRO A 199 15.66 -1.34 5.98
N VAL A 200 16.69 -0.83 5.32
CA VAL A 200 17.78 -0.07 5.94
C VAL A 200 17.78 1.35 5.42
N TYR A 201 17.91 2.33 6.31
CA TYR A 201 18.05 3.74 5.92
C TYR A 201 19.52 4.18 5.99
N LYS A 202 19.98 4.90 4.96
CA LYS A 202 21.28 5.56 4.95
C LYS A 202 21.28 6.77 4.03
N GLU A 203 21.67 7.93 4.56
CA GLU A 203 22.00 9.15 3.78
C GLU A 203 20.96 9.52 2.71
N GLY A 204 19.68 9.50 3.09
CA GLY A 204 18.56 9.83 2.19
C GLY A 204 18.06 8.67 1.33
N TYR A 205 18.67 7.48 1.40
CA TYR A 205 18.23 6.29 0.70
C TYR A 205 17.61 5.27 1.64
N VAL A 206 16.61 4.56 1.14
CA VAL A 206 16.16 3.28 1.69
C VAL A 206 16.71 2.16 0.82
N ALA A 207 17.42 1.23 1.42
CA ALA A 207 17.88 -0.01 0.82
C ALA A 207 17.05 -1.19 1.34
N PHE A 208 16.76 -2.16 0.48
CA PHE A 208 16.05 -3.39 0.84
C PHE A 208 16.44 -4.53 -0.10
N ALA A 209 16.25 -5.76 0.36
CA ALA A 209 16.37 -6.96 -0.46
C ALA A 209 15.00 -7.61 -0.67
N THR A 210 14.85 -8.30 -1.79
CA THR A 210 13.65 -9.09 -2.10
C THR A 210 13.93 -10.56 -1.87
N GLY A 211 12.91 -11.28 -1.40
CA GLY A 211 12.95 -12.72 -1.19
C GLY A 211 12.64 -13.49 -2.46
N ARG A 212 12.08 -14.69 -2.30
CA ARG A 212 11.79 -15.63 -3.39
C ARG A 212 10.35 -15.55 -3.92
N SER A 213 9.50 -14.73 -3.30
CA SER A 213 8.09 -14.59 -3.67
C SER A 213 7.83 -13.24 -4.34
N GLN A 214 7.05 -13.27 -5.42
CA GLN A 214 6.42 -12.07 -5.99
C GLN A 214 5.28 -11.59 -5.10
N GLY A 215 4.93 -10.31 -5.21
CA GLY A 215 3.84 -9.72 -4.44
C GLY A 215 3.99 -8.22 -4.26
N ASN A 216 3.30 -7.69 -3.26
CA ASN A 216 3.27 -6.27 -2.96
C ASN A 216 3.72 -6.01 -1.53
N ALA A 217 4.41 -4.90 -1.32
CA ALA A 217 4.81 -4.46 0.01
C ALA A 217 4.70 -2.94 0.14
N VAL A 218 4.64 -2.45 1.37
CA VAL A 218 4.77 -1.03 1.68
C VAL A 218 5.90 -0.82 2.66
N ILE A 219 6.88 -0.01 2.26
CA ILE A 219 7.99 0.43 3.10
C ILE A 219 7.76 1.91 3.46
N ALA A 220 8.03 2.28 4.70
CA ALA A 220 7.92 3.65 5.19
C ALA A 220 9.21 4.14 5.82
N VAL A 221 9.40 5.46 5.82
CA VAL A 221 10.42 6.11 6.66
C VAL A 221 9.77 6.82 7.83
N LYS A 222 10.39 6.74 9.00
CA LYS A 222 9.88 7.25 10.26
C LYS A 222 10.81 8.27 10.90
N ASP A 223 10.25 9.19 11.67
CA ASP A 223 11.02 10.06 12.56
C ASP A 223 11.43 9.34 13.85
N ILE A 224 12.17 10.04 14.73
CA ILE A 224 12.65 9.49 16.01
C ILE A 224 11.51 9.14 16.99
N ASN A 225 10.32 9.69 16.79
CA ASN A 225 9.14 9.40 17.60
C ASN A 225 8.30 8.25 17.03
N GLY A 226 8.75 7.65 15.91
CA GLY A 226 8.03 6.58 15.22
C GLY A 226 6.92 7.06 14.28
N ASN A 227 6.77 8.37 14.04
CA ASN A 227 5.78 8.89 13.11
C ASN A 227 6.22 8.60 11.67
N ILE A 228 5.32 8.08 10.84
CA ILE A 228 5.56 7.89 9.41
C ILE A 228 5.64 9.25 8.72
N LEU A 229 6.76 9.50 8.04
CA LEU A 229 6.99 10.72 7.26
C LEU A 229 6.53 10.56 5.81
N TRP A 230 6.72 9.36 5.24
CA TRP A 230 6.24 8.97 3.92
C TRP A 230 6.33 7.44 3.76
N SER A 231 5.62 6.90 2.77
CA SER A 231 5.67 5.47 2.44
C SER A 231 5.57 5.23 0.94
N TRP A 232 6.10 4.09 0.49
CA TRP A 232 6.22 3.67 -0.89
C TRP A 232 5.70 2.26 -1.08
N HIS A 233 5.02 2.04 -2.18
CA HIS A 233 4.59 0.73 -2.67
C HIS A 233 5.74 0.06 -3.42
N ILE A 234 6.13 -1.13 -3.00
CA ILE A 234 7.09 -1.98 -3.71
C ILE A 234 6.29 -3.07 -4.41
N TRP A 235 6.36 -3.10 -5.73
CA TRP A 235 5.70 -4.09 -6.58
C TRP A 235 6.75 -5.08 -7.09
N VAL A 236 6.82 -6.25 -6.45
CA VAL A 236 7.78 -7.30 -6.80
C VAL A 236 7.15 -8.21 -7.85
N CYS A 237 7.58 -8.07 -9.09
CA CYS A 237 7.05 -8.78 -10.25
C CYS A 237 8.19 -9.18 -11.17
N ASP A 238 8.37 -10.48 -11.43
CA ASP A 238 9.46 -10.98 -12.29
C ASP A 238 9.12 -10.86 -13.77
N ASP A 239 7.83 -10.89 -14.10
CA ASP A 239 7.35 -10.61 -15.45
C ASP A 239 7.56 -9.15 -15.83
N GLU A 240 7.93 -8.93 -17.08
CA GLU A 240 8.02 -7.58 -17.64
C GLU A 240 6.65 -6.91 -17.66
N ILE A 241 6.61 -5.68 -17.13
CA ILE A 241 5.42 -4.83 -17.17
C ILE A 241 5.47 -3.99 -18.44
N THR A 242 4.60 -4.33 -19.39
CA THR A 242 4.57 -3.69 -20.72
C THR A 242 3.50 -2.62 -20.81
N ALA A 243 3.60 -1.77 -21.84
CA ALA A 243 2.55 -0.82 -22.19
C ALA A 243 2.35 -0.78 -23.71
N HIS A 244 1.13 -0.53 -24.15
CA HIS A 244 0.77 -0.45 -25.57
C HIS A 244 -0.29 0.61 -25.82
N ASP A 245 -0.49 0.97 -27.09
CA ASP A 245 -1.44 2.01 -27.49
C ASP A 245 -2.88 1.61 -27.13
N HIS A 246 -3.54 2.46 -26.34
CA HIS A 246 -4.96 2.36 -26.03
C HIS A 246 -5.77 3.16 -27.04
N ILE A 247 -6.70 2.49 -27.73
CA ILE A 247 -7.45 3.06 -28.85
C ILE A 247 -8.89 3.34 -28.42
N ASN A 248 -9.36 4.57 -28.65
CA ASN A 248 -10.75 4.95 -28.37
C ASN A 248 -11.72 4.52 -29.49
N PRO A 249 -13.06 4.67 -29.34
CA PRO A 249 -14.02 4.30 -30.38
C PRO A 249 -13.91 5.12 -31.69
N ALA A 250 -13.21 6.25 -31.67
CA ALA A 250 -12.89 7.06 -32.85
C ALA A 250 -11.60 6.59 -33.58
N ASN A 251 -11.03 5.46 -33.15
CA ASN A 251 -9.78 4.88 -33.67
C ASN A 251 -8.55 5.79 -33.46
N GLU A 252 -8.54 6.54 -32.36
CA GLU A 252 -7.43 7.40 -31.96
C GLU A 252 -6.64 6.77 -30.80
N VAL A 253 -5.32 6.88 -30.84
CA VAL A 253 -4.48 6.52 -29.69
C VAL A 253 -4.63 7.60 -28.61
N VAL A 254 -5.24 7.24 -27.48
CA VAL A 254 -5.53 8.19 -26.39
C VAL A 254 -4.57 8.07 -25.21
N ALA A 255 -3.88 6.95 -25.08
CA ALA A 255 -2.86 6.71 -24.06
C ALA A 255 -1.97 5.53 -24.45
N GLN A 256 -0.84 5.37 -23.77
CA GLN A 256 -0.14 4.08 -23.74
C GLN A 256 -0.40 3.43 -22.39
N ILE A 257 -1.23 2.38 -22.38
CA ILE A 257 -1.77 1.75 -21.18
C ILE A 257 -0.93 0.55 -20.76
N MET A 258 -0.77 0.37 -19.45
CA MET A 258 -0.14 -0.79 -18.86
C MET A 258 -0.96 -2.07 -19.14
N ASP A 259 -0.28 -3.18 -19.40
CA ASP A 259 -0.90 -4.48 -19.72
C ASP A 259 -1.71 -5.11 -18.57
N ARG A 260 -1.52 -4.63 -17.34
CA ARG A 260 -2.14 -5.11 -16.11
C ARG A 260 -2.42 -4.00 -15.12
N ASN A 261 -3.15 -4.33 -14.05
CA ASN A 261 -3.45 -3.39 -12.98
C ASN A 261 -2.23 -3.12 -12.11
N LEU A 262 -2.16 -1.92 -11.52
CA LEU A 262 -1.07 -1.56 -10.61
C LEU A 262 -1.01 -2.55 -9.43
N GLY A 263 0.12 -3.26 -9.29
CA GLY A 263 0.34 -4.29 -8.28
C GLY A 263 -0.11 -5.71 -8.67
N ALA A 264 -0.62 -5.93 -9.88
CA ALA A 264 -0.97 -7.26 -10.37
C ALA A 264 0.30 -8.03 -10.77
N LEU A 265 0.33 -9.35 -10.62
CA LEU A 265 1.50 -10.15 -11.02
C LEU A 265 1.35 -10.69 -12.45
N ASN A 266 0.13 -10.79 -12.96
CA ASN A 266 -0.17 -11.13 -14.34
C ASN A 266 -1.45 -10.41 -14.83
N ASN A 267 -1.94 -10.75 -16.02
CA ASN A 267 -3.23 -10.32 -16.54
C ASN A 267 -4.10 -11.51 -16.99
N GLU A 268 -3.82 -12.70 -16.46
CA GLU A 268 -4.53 -13.94 -16.81
C GLU A 268 -5.96 -13.90 -16.24
N PRO A 269 -7.01 -14.08 -17.05
CA PRO A 269 -8.38 -14.12 -16.54
C PRO A 269 -8.57 -15.21 -15.48
N MET A 270 -9.43 -14.94 -14.50
CA MET A 270 -9.69 -15.81 -13.34
C MET A 270 -8.51 -16.11 -12.40
N ASP A 271 -7.31 -15.58 -12.66
CA ASP A 271 -6.20 -15.70 -11.72
C ASP A 271 -6.27 -14.59 -10.66
N VAL A 272 -6.14 -14.95 -9.38
CA VAL A 272 -6.07 -14.02 -8.25
C VAL A 272 -4.89 -13.04 -8.41
N ASP A 273 -3.83 -13.45 -9.09
CA ASP A 273 -2.66 -12.62 -9.33
C ASP A 273 -2.92 -11.47 -10.34
N ASN A 274 -4.06 -11.44 -11.05
CA ASN A 274 -4.43 -10.35 -11.96
C ASN A 274 -5.00 -9.08 -11.27
N ARG A 275 -5.25 -9.15 -9.96
CA ARG A 275 -6.10 -8.17 -9.26
C ARG A 275 -5.50 -6.78 -9.15
N GLY A 276 -4.23 -6.71 -8.79
CA GLY A 276 -3.61 -5.46 -8.37
C GLY A 276 -4.20 -4.91 -7.06
N MET A 277 -3.93 -3.64 -6.79
CA MET A 277 -4.27 -2.97 -5.54
C MET A 277 -5.40 -1.95 -5.71
N PHE A 278 -6.05 -1.63 -4.59
CA PHE A 278 -7.04 -0.56 -4.50
C PHE A 278 -6.45 0.72 -3.96
N TYR A 279 -6.98 1.86 -4.41
CA TYR A 279 -6.58 3.18 -3.94
C TYR A 279 -7.82 4.04 -3.68
N GLN A 280 -7.89 4.70 -2.53
CA GLN A 280 -8.82 5.83 -2.38
C GLN A 280 -8.35 6.97 -3.29
N TRP A 281 -9.27 7.62 -3.99
CA TRP A 281 -8.89 8.60 -5.00
C TRP A 281 -7.98 9.69 -4.41
N GLY A 282 -6.87 9.97 -5.06
CA GLY A 282 -5.90 10.99 -4.62
C GLY A 282 -4.91 10.53 -3.56
N ARG A 283 -4.95 9.27 -3.09
CA ARG A 283 -3.95 8.71 -2.17
C ARG A 283 -2.90 7.89 -2.91
N LYS A 284 -1.67 7.91 -2.40
CA LYS A 284 -0.60 7.04 -2.90
C LYS A 284 -0.61 5.62 -2.31
N ASP A 285 -1.31 5.43 -1.19
CA ASP A 285 -1.20 4.21 -0.39
C ASP A 285 -2.13 3.11 -0.89
N PRO A 286 -1.60 1.90 -1.20
CA PRO A 286 -2.41 0.77 -1.65
C PRO A 286 -3.17 0.07 -0.52
N PHE A 287 -4.36 -0.40 -0.85
CA PHE A 287 -5.18 -1.33 -0.06
C PHE A 287 -5.27 -2.67 -0.80
N MET A 288 -5.16 -3.76 -0.05
CA MET A 288 -5.19 -5.09 -0.65
C MET A 288 -6.58 -5.45 -1.19
N PRO A 289 -6.67 -6.25 -2.26
CA PRO A 289 -7.92 -6.85 -2.70
C PRO A 289 -8.39 -7.93 -1.72
N ALA A 290 -9.58 -8.49 -1.96
CA ALA A 290 -10.04 -9.66 -1.22
C ALA A 290 -9.07 -10.83 -1.46
N ARG A 291 -8.97 -11.75 -0.49
CA ARG A 291 -8.12 -12.97 -0.58
C ARG A 291 -8.83 -14.18 -1.20
N SER A 292 -10.17 -14.14 -1.30
CA SER A 292 -10.98 -15.23 -1.87
C SER A 292 -10.60 -15.53 -3.31
N ALA A 293 -10.78 -16.76 -3.79
CA ALA A 293 -10.64 -17.07 -5.22
C ALA A 293 -11.70 -16.35 -6.09
N TYR A 294 -11.51 -16.36 -7.41
CA TYR A 294 -12.57 -15.96 -8.33
C TYR A 294 -13.68 -17.00 -8.43
N HIS A 295 -14.91 -16.53 -8.63
CA HIS A 295 -16.10 -17.35 -8.78
C HIS A 295 -16.92 -16.80 -9.95
N ALA A 296 -17.05 -17.60 -11.02
CA ALA A 296 -17.70 -17.17 -12.26
C ALA A 296 -19.24 -17.07 -12.14
N ASP A 297 -19.83 -17.65 -11.10
CA ASP A 297 -21.27 -17.71 -10.85
C ASP A 297 -21.81 -16.55 -10.01
N THR A 298 -21.13 -15.40 -10.03
CA THR A 298 -21.56 -14.22 -9.26
C THR A 298 -22.83 -13.57 -9.78
N ASP A 299 -23.14 -13.68 -11.07
CA ASP A 299 -24.27 -12.99 -11.73
C ASP A 299 -24.37 -11.52 -11.29
N SER A 300 -23.25 -10.80 -11.37
CA SER A 300 -23.09 -9.40 -10.91
C SER A 300 -23.37 -9.11 -9.43
N ASN A 301 -23.61 -10.12 -8.59
CA ASN A 301 -24.02 -9.95 -7.19
C ASN A 301 -22.85 -9.70 -6.23
N ASN A 302 -23.16 -9.06 -5.10
CA ASN A 302 -22.25 -8.98 -3.96
C ASN A 302 -22.39 -10.24 -3.08
N ILE A 303 -21.59 -11.27 -3.33
CA ILE A 303 -21.65 -12.52 -2.56
C ILE A 303 -20.66 -12.48 -1.38
N PRO A 304 -21.12 -12.44 -0.11
CA PRO A 304 -20.24 -12.23 1.04
C PRO A 304 -19.10 -13.25 1.17
N ALA A 305 -19.33 -14.51 0.78
CA ALA A 305 -18.32 -15.56 0.83
C ALA A 305 -17.12 -15.31 -0.10
N TYR A 306 -17.28 -14.46 -1.12
CA TYR A 306 -16.22 -14.15 -2.09
C TYR A 306 -15.47 -12.87 -1.74
N ASN A 307 -15.83 -12.21 -0.63
CA ASN A 307 -15.24 -10.95 -0.20
C ASN A 307 -14.46 -11.08 1.11
N GLU A 308 -13.71 -12.17 1.27
CA GLU A 308 -12.87 -12.33 2.45
C GLU A 308 -11.82 -11.21 2.50
N THR A 309 -11.85 -10.41 3.56
CA THR A 309 -10.88 -9.34 3.76
C THR A 309 -9.48 -9.91 3.92
N ASN A 310 -8.54 -9.30 3.22
CA ASN A 310 -7.12 -9.58 3.37
C ASN A 310 -6.54 -8.69 4.49
N TYR A 311 -6.15 -9.32 5.60
CA TYR A 311 -5.50 -8.68 6.74
C TYR A 311 -4.01 -9.03 6.85
N GLU A 312 -3.43 -9.63 5.81
CA GLU A 312 -2.03 -10.01 5.85
C GLU A 312 -1.11 -8.80 5.98
N VAL A 313 -0.04 -9.01 6.76
CA VAL A 313 1.06 -8.06 6.89
C VAL A 313 2.43 -8.72 6.68
N GLY A 314 2.49 -10.04 6.51
CA GLY A 314 3.74 -10.81 6.43
C GLY A 314 4.62 -10.56 7.65
N ASN A 315 5.89 -10.18 7.43
CA ASN A 315 6.78 -9.72 8.51
C ASN A 315 6.68 -8.22 8.80
N GLY A 316 5.73 -7.52 8.17
CA GLY A 316 5.49 -6.11 8.41
C GLY A 316 4.90 -5.85 9.80
N SER A 317 5.21 -4.66 10.33
CA SER A 317 4.81 -4.22 11.67
C SER A 317 3.44 -3.53 11.72
N GLY A 318 2.88 -3.24 10.55
CA GLY A 318 1.71 -2.40 10.40
C GLY A 318 0.41 -3.08 10.82
N SER A 319 -0.67 -2.31 10.79
CA SER A 319 -2.01 -2.81 11.15
C SER A 319 -3.07 -2.10 10.32
N TRP A 320 -4.04 -2.89 9.84
CA TRP A 320 -5.13 -2.39 9.03
C TRP A 320 -6.22 -1.74 9.89
N ILE A 321 -6.65 -0.55 9.52
CA ILE A 321 -7.78 0.14 10.16
C ILE A 321 -8.78 0.53 9.08
N PHE A 322 -9.89 -0.21 8.97
CA PHE A 322 -10.90 0.04 7.93
C PHE A 322 -12.04 0.98 8.37
N ASN A 323 -12.09 1.38 9.65
CA ASN A 323 -13.19 2.13 10.24
C ASN A 323 -12.82 3.52 10.78
N ALA A 324 -11.70 4.10 10.36
CA ALA A 324 -11.31 5.42 10.81
C ALA A 324 -12.15 6.50 10.12
N THR A 325 -12.77 7.37 10.91
CA THR A 325 -13.49 8.54 10.39
C THR A 325 -12.52 9.72 10.27
N THR A 326 -12.57 10.45 9.16
CA THR A 326 -11.77 11.66 8.96
C THR A 326 -12.15 12.77 9.91
N LEU A 327 -11.23 13.71 10.14
CA LEU A 327 -11.55 14.95 10.84
C LEU A 327 -12.35 15.90 9.94
N PRO A 328 -13.27 16.73 10.50
CA PRO A 328 -14.11 17.66 9.74
C PRO A 328 -13.33 18.92 9.31
N LEU A 329 -12.20 18.74 8.64
CA LEU A 329 -11.34 19.83 8.19
C LEU A 329 -11.84 20.35 6.85
N THR A 330 -12.09 21.66 6.78
CA THR A 330 -12.69 22.31 5.60
C THR A 330 -11.68 23.07 4.73
N THR A 331 -10.42 23.15 5.16
CA THR A 331 -9.35 23.86 4.45
C THR A 331 -8.18 22.92 4.13
N PRO A 332 -7.53 23.08 2.96
CA PRO A 332 -6.25 22.45 2.66
C PRO A 332 -5.20 22.70 3.76
N PRO A 333 -4.30 21.74 4.05
CA PRO A 333 -4.15 20.41 3.43
C PRO A 333 -5.04 19.33 4.05
N GLY A 334 -6.09 19.70 4.78
CA GLY A 334 -7.12 18.77 5.25
C GLY A 334 -6.56 17.55 5.99
N ASN A 335 -7.07 16.37 5.63
CA ASN A 335 -6.65 15.10 6.21
C ASN A 335 -5.40 14.48 5.54
N ILE A 336 -4.72 15.17 4.61
CA ILE A 336 -3.50 14.63 3.96
C ILE A 336 -2.41 14.26 4.97
N PRO A 337 -2.05 15.11 5.96
CA PRO A 337 -1.03 14.74 6.94
C PRO A 337 -1.40 13.46 7.72
N ASN A 338 -2.68 13.33 8.10
CA ASN A 338 -3.18 12.13 8.77
C ASN A 338 -3.13 10.89 7.87
N ALA A 339 -3.48 11.02 6.58
CA ALA A 339 -3.41 9.92 5.62
C ALA A 339 -1.97 9.43 5.41
N ILE A 340 -0.99 10.35 5.36
CA ILE A 340 0.44 10.01 5.21
C ILE A 340 0.98 9.28 6.43
N GLN A 341 0.62 9.75 7.63
CA GLN A 341 1.03 9.10 8.87
C GLN A 341 0.35 7.73 9.08
N ASN A 342 -0.76 7.46 8.38
CA ASN A 342 -1.58 6.27 8.54
C ASN A 342 -1.89 5.59 7.18
N PRO A 343 -0.86 5.07 6.49
CA PRO A 343 -1.02 4.53 5.13
C PRO A 343 -1.93 3.29 5.06
N MET A 344 -2.06 2.53 6.16
CA MET A 344 -2.91 1.33 6.26
C MET A 344 -4.32 1.61 6.79
N THR A 345 -4.68 2.88 6.90
CA THR A 345 -5.99 3.31 7.41
C THR A 345 -6.89 3.71 6.26
N TYR A 346 -8.03 3.03 6.12
CA TYR A 346 -9.10 3.43 5.22
C TYR A 346 -9.89 4.57 5.85
N LEU A 347 -9.90 5.73 5.19
CA LEU A 347 -10.51 6.94 5.73
C LEU A 347 -11.97 7.05 5.28
N GLN A 348 -12.91 6.97 6.22
CA GLN A 348 -14.35 7.15 6.02
C GLN A 348 -14.73 8.63 6.08
N PRO A 349 -15.80 9.07 5.40
CA PRO A 349 -16.17 10.48 5.41
C PRO A 349 -16.73 10.86 6.78
N TYR A 350 -16.47 12.09 7.22
CA TYR A 350 -17.05 12.60 8.46
C TYR A 350 -18.58 12.81 8.35
N TYR A 351 -19.03 13.40 7.24
CA TYR A 351 -20.44 13.63 6.97
C TYR A 351 -20.97 12.60 5.97
N SER A 352 -22.12 12.01 6.26
CA SER A 352 -22.77 11.01 5.40
C SER A 352 -23.38 11.58 4.11
N ASP A 353 -23.48 12.90 3.99
CA ASP A 353 -23.89 13.62 2.78
C ASP A 353 -22.70 14.20 1.99
N HIS A 354 -21.46 13.97 2.45
CA HIS A 354 -20.24 14.49 1.83
C HIS A 354 -19.12 13.43 1.79
N TYR A 355 -19.12 12.62 0.74
CA TYR A 355 -18.29 11.41 0.57
C TYR A 355 -16.83 11.70 0.18
N ASN A 356 -16.13 12.52 0.97
CA ASN A 356 -14.73 12.87 0.74
C ASN A 356 -13.86 12.52 1.95
N TRP A 357 -12.69 11.92 1.72
CA TRP A 357 -11.71 11.68 2.79
C TRP A 357 -10.76 12.87 3.01
N TYR A 358 -10.56 13.72 2.00
CA TYR A 358 -9.56 14.78 2.01
C TYR A 358 -10.00 15.99 2.84
N CYS A 359 -11.04 16.69 2.38
CA CYS A 359 -11.60 17.89 3.01
C CYS A 359 -13.13 17.80 3.07
N ALA A 360 -13.69 18.11 4.24
CA ALA A 360 -15.12 18.19 4.49
C ALA A 360 -15.72 19.55 4.04
N SER A 361 -15.29 20.06 2.89
CA SER A 361 -15.73 21.35 2.32
C SER A 361 -16.63 21.15 1.12
N LYS A 362 -17.58 22.07 0.89
CA LYS A 362 -18.39 22.13 -0.34
C LYS A 362 -17.83 23.11 -1.38
N ASP A 363 -16.71 23.77 -1.08
CA ASP A 363 -16.00 24.63 -2.02
C ASP A 363 -15.29 23.77 -3.08
N GLU A 364 -15.68 23.94 -4.34
CA GLU A 364 -15.08 23.30 -5.52
C GLU A 364 -13.55 23.38 -5.53
N LYS A 365 -13.01 24.56 -5.18
CA LYS A 365 -11.55 24.78 -5.21
C LYS A 365 -10.81 23.90 -4.22
N VAL A 366 -11.51 23.48 -3.16
CA VAL A 366 -10.98 22.58 -2.13
C VAL A 366 -11.27 21.13 -2.50
N THR A 367 -12.46 20.79 -2.97
CA THR A 367 -12.85 19.40 -3.25
C THR A 367 -12.19 18.83 -4.49
N HIS A 368 -11.95 19.63 -5.52
CA HIS A 368 -11.23 19.23 -6.73
C HIS A 368 -9.75 19.59 -6.64
N SER A 369 -9.08 19.09 -5.62
CA SER A 369 -7.67 19.42 -5.37
C SER A 369 -6.71 18.95 -6.46
N GLY A 370 -7.11 18.07 -7.37
CA GLY A 370 -6.20 17.55 -8.39
C GLY A 370 -5.04 16.76 -7.77
N LEU A 371 -5.32 16.06 -6.64
CA LEU A 371 -4.32 15.19 -5.99
C LEU A 371 -3.78 14.17 -6.99
N TRP A 372 -4.64 13.65 -7.86
CA TRP A 372 -4.23 13.10 -9.15
C TRP A 372 -4.69 14.06 -10.25
N GLY A 373 -3.81 14.34 -11.20
CA GLY A 373 -4.09 15.26 -12.30
C GLY A 373 -3.52 14.78 -13.64
N PRO A 374 -3.66 15.60 -14.70
CA PRO A 374 -3.10 15.31 -16.01
C PRO A 374 -1.58 15.11 -15.98
N GLU A 375 -0.92 15.89 -15.11
CA GLU A 375 0.48 15.72 -14.74
C GLU A 375 0.58 14.84 -13.50
N LYS A 376 1.63 14.03 -13.44
CA LYS A 376 1.92 13.22 -12.26
C LYS A 376 2.25 14.11 -11.07
N THR A 377 1.56 13.90 -9.96
CA THR A 377 1.77 14.61 -8.70
C THR A 377 2.55 13.78 -7.69
N ILE A 378 2.90 14.39 -6.55
CA ILE A 378 3.48 13.67 -5.41
C ILE A 378 2.54 12.61 -4.82
N PHE A 379 1.24 12.59 -5.14
CA PHE A 379 0.29 11.61 -4.63
C PHE A 379 -0.10 10.53 -5.64
N ALA A 380 0.39 10.61 -6.88
CA ALA A 380 0.12 9.61 -7.90
C ALA A 380 0.75 8.26 -7.48
N PRO A 381 -0.02 7.15 -7.43
CA PRO A 381 0.48 5.86 -6.98
C PRO A 381 1.34 5.15 -8.04
N CYS A 382 1.28 5.57 -9.31
CA CYS A 382 1.93 4.87 -10.41
C CYS A 382 3.47 4.95 -10.36
N PRO A 383 4.18 3.91 -10.85
CA PRO A 383 5.64 3.84 -10.84
C PRO A 383 6.30 4.87 -11.76
N VAL A 384 7.62 5.00 -11.69
CA VAL A 384 8.41 5.91 -12.55
C VAL A 384 8.03 5.72 -14.03
N GLY A 385 7.78 6.82 -14.74
CA GLY A 385 7.38 6.82 -16.15
C GLY A 385 5.90 6.51 -16.41
N TYR A 386 5.10 6.36 -15.36
CA TYR A 386 3.67 6.10 -15.42
C TYR A 386 2.85 7.04 -14.53
N LYS A 387 1.61 7.33 -14.93
CA LYS A 387 0.63 8.15 -14.20
C LYS A 387 -0.77 7.53 -14.20
N VAL A 388 -1.63 8.07 -13.35
CA VAL A 388 -3.06 7.73 -13.33
C VAL A 388 -3.68 8.19 -14.65
N PRO A 389 -4.54 7.39 -15.29
CA PRO A 389 -5.10 7.72 -16.60
C PRO A 389 -5.95 8.99 -16.56
N GLY A 390 -5.85 9.77 -17.63
CA GLY A 390 -6.61 11.01 -17.83
C GLY A 390 -8.03 10.80 -18.33
N SER A 391 -8.56 11.85 -18.96
CA SER A 391 -9.86 11.79 -19.63
C SER A 391 -9.83 10.90 -20.86
N ASN A 392 -11.02 10.46 -21.31
CA ASN A 392 -11.23 9.72 -22.56
C ASN A 392 -10.66 8.29 -22.60
N LEU A 393 -10.07 7.77 -21.51
CA LEU A 393 -9.53 6.40 -21.52
C LEU A 393 -10.65 5.37 -21.80
N TRP A 394 -11.78 5.48 -21.11
CA TRP A 394 -12.93 4.60 -21.31
C TRP A 394 -14.16 5.36 -21.84
N GLY A 395 -13.93 6.46 -22.54
CA GLY A 395 -14.95 7.31 -23.15
C GLY A 395 -15.13 8.68 -22.50
N ILE A 396 -16.06 9.48 -23.05
CA ILE A 396 -16.34 10.86 -22.62
C ILE A 396 -17.85 10.98 -22.30
N PRO A 397 -18.23 11.38 -21.08
CA PRO A 397 -19.62 11.59 -20.69
C PRO A 397 -20.30 12.69 -21.49
N SER A 398 -21.54 12.44 -21.92
CA SER A 398 -22.40 13.49 -22.50
C SER A 398 -23.05 14.30 -21.39
N GLY A 399 -23.05 15.63 -21.50
CA GLY A 399 -23.80 16.50 -20.59
C GLY A 399 -23.43 16.36 -19.11
N ASN A 400 -22.18 16.00 -18.80
CA ASN A 400 -21.59 15.98 -17.45
C ASN A 400 -22.07 14.90 -16.47
N THR A 401 -22.82 13.88 -16.89
CA THR A 401 -23.43 12.92 -15.94
C THR A 401 -22.83 11.52 -15.99
N SER A 402 -22.96 10.81 -17.10
CA SER A 402 -22.38 9.47 -17.30
C SER A 402 -22.44 9.04 -18.77
N LEU A 403 -21.71 7.99 -19.11
CA LEU A 403 -21.79 7.31 -20.40
C LEU A 403 -21.96 5.81 -20.15
N ARG A 404 -23.08 5.24 -20.59
CA ARG A 404 -23.20 3.78 -20.69
C ARG A 404 -22.50 3.32 -21.96
N ASN A 405 -21.46 2.53 -21.81
CA ASN A 405 -20.62 2.02 -22.89
C ASN A 405 -20.56 0.47 -22.92
N GLY A 406 -21.41 -0.18 -22.13
CA GLY A 406 -21.62 -1.64 -22.15
C GLY A 406 -23.02 -2.03 -21.70
N GLY A 407 -23.49 -3.17 -22.22
CA GLY A 407 -24.81 -3.72 -21.96
C GLY A 407 -24.82 -5.18 -21.52
N PRO A 408 -26.02 -5.77 -21.43
CA PRO A 408 -26.25 -7.15 -21.00
C PRO A 408 -25.96 -8.14 -22.13
N VAL A 409 -25.88 -9.44 -21.79
CA VAL A 409 -25.42 -10.50 -22.69
C VAL A 409 -26.17 -10.57 -24.02
N GLU A 410 -27.46 -10.26 -24.03
CA GLU A 410 -28.32 -10.26 -25.22
C GLU A 410 -27.97 -9.18 -26.26
N ASP A 411 -27.19 -8.15 -25.89
CA ASP A 411 -26.75 -7.09 -26.80
C ASP A 411 -25.50 -7.48 -27.61
N TYR A 412 -24.90 -8.66 -27.38
CA TYR A 412 -23.68 -9.12 -28.04
C TYR A 412 -23.93 -10.29 -29.00
N ASP A 413 -23.08 -10.38 -30.03
CA ASP A 413 -23.08 -11.50 -30.97
C ASP A 413 -22.42 -12.76 -30.38
N GLU A 414 -22.32 -13.81 -31.19
CA GLU A 414 -21.70 -15.09 -30.80
C GLU A 414 -20.22 -14.98 -30.42
N ASN A 415 -19.53 -13.91 -30.85
CA ASN A 415 -18.14 -13.62 -30.53
C ASN A 415 -18.00 -12.70 -29.31
N GLY A 416 -19.11 -12.31 -28.67
CA GLY A 416 -19.11 -11.40 -27.52
C GLY A 416 -18.87 -9.94 -27.88
N VAL A 417 -19.08 -9.54 -29.13
CA VAL A 417 -18.90 -8.16 -29.64
C VAL A 417 -20.25 -7.51 -29.90
N SER A 418 -20.33 -6.19 -29.80
CA SER A 418 -21.55 -5.42 -30.09
C SER A 418 -21.22 -4.15 -30.86
N ASP A 419 -22.00 -3.86 -31.91
CA ASP A 419 -21.92 -2.58 -32.64
C ASP A 419 -22.30 -1.38 -31.77
N LYS A 420 -23.03 -1.62 -30.67
CA LYS A 420 -23.57 -0.60 -29.77
C LYS A 420 -22.61 -0.23 -28.64
N TRP A 421 -21.74 -1.15 -28.23
CA TRP A 421 -20.97 -1.05 -26.98
C TRP A 421 -19.47 -1.05 -27.24
N ASP A 422 -18.72 -0.39 -26.36
CA ASP A 422 -17.25 -0.31 -26.45
C ASP A 422 -16.54 -1.40 -25.65
N TRP A 423 -17.28 -2.03 -24.74
CA TRP A 423 -16.84 -3.20 -24.00
C TRP A 423 -17.40 -4.47 -24.62
N ASN A 424 -16.60 -5.52 -24.70
CA ASN A 424 -17.10 -6.86 -25.02
C ASN A 424 -18.00 -7.37 -23.89
N LYS A 425 -18.75 -8.43 -24.20
CA LYS A 425 -19.51 -9.22 -23.22
C LYS A 425 -18.62 -9.58 -22.03
N ALA A 426 -19.20 -9.56 -20.83
CA ALA A 426 -18.48 -10.03 -19.65
C ALA A 426 -18.21 -11.53 -19.74
N GLU A 427 -16.97 -11.90 -19.45
CA GLU A 427 -16.47 -13.27 -19.41
C GLU A 427 -15.38 -13.35 -18.34
N ASP A 428 -15.25 -14.50 -17.68
CA ASP A 428 -14.15 -14.79 -16.76
C ASP A 428 -14.00 -13.79 -15.59
N CYS A 429 -15.12 -13.31 -15.06
CA CYS A 429 -15.16 -12.25 -14.05
C CYS A 429 -14.45 -10.97 -14.53
N GLY A 430 -14.66 -10.57 -15.78
CA GLY A 430 -14.08 -9.36 -16.34
C GLY A 430 -14.74 -8.94 -17.64
N ARG A 431 -14.21 -7.86 -18.23
CA ARG A 431 -14.59 -7.40 -19.57
C ARG A 431 -13.34 -7.02 -20.37
N ARG A 432 -13.46 -7.06 -21.69
CA ARG A 432 -12.42 -6.59 -22.60
C ARG A 432 -12.82 -5.27 -23.24
N TRP A 433 -11.87 -4.34 -23.34
CA TRP A 433 -12.04 -3.18 -24.19
C TRP A 433 -11.94 -3.60 -25.65
N LYS A 434 -13.00 -3.39 -26.46
CA LYS A 434 -13.09 -4.02 -27.79
C LYS A 434 -11.99 -3.58 -28.75
N ASN A 435 -11.52 -2.34 -28.62
CA ASN A 435 -10.62 -1.73 -29.60
C ASN A 435 -9.16 -2.19 -29.43
N THR A 436 -8.79 -2.74 -28.27
CA THR A 436 -7.41 -3.19 -27.98
C THR A 436 -7.34 -4.60 -27.40
N GLY A 437 -8.46 -5.17 -26.95
CA GLY A 437 -8.51 -6.48 -26.32
C GLY A 437 -8.11 -6.51 -24.84
N ASP A 438 -7.79 -5.34 -24.26
CA ASP A 438 -7.37 -5.17 -22.86
C ASP A 438 -8.34 -5.85 -21.90
N TYR A 439 -7.87 -6.82 -21.12
CA TYR A 439 -8.68 -7.48 -20.09
C TYR A 439 -8.74 -6.66 -18.81
N TYR A 440 -9.93 -6.44 -18.27
CA TYR A 440 -10.14 -5.80 -16.99
C TYR A 440 -10.89 -6.72 -16.04
N PRO A 441 -10.26 -7.22 -14.97
CA PRO A 441 -10.94 -8.06 -14.00
C PRO A 441 -11.90 -7.29 -13.09
N MET A 442 -13.00 -7.94 -12.70
CA MET A 442 -13.98 -7.55 -11.70
C MET A 442 -13.46 -7.93 -10.31
N VAL A 443 -12.50 -7.15 -9.80
CA VAL A 443 -11.85 -7.45 -8.51
C VAL A 443 -12.63 -6.89 -7.31
N GLY A 444 -13.72 -6.16 -7.55
CA GLY A 444 -14.50 -5.49 -6.51
C GLY A 444 -13.85 -4.19 -6.02
N ASN A 445 -14.15 -3.81 -4.78
CA ASN A 445 -13.51 -2.70 -4.07
C ASN A 445 -13.54 -2.90 -2.55
N VAL A 446 -12.83 -2.03 -1.82
CA VAL A 446 -13.13 -1.75 -0.41
C VAL A 446 -14.17 -0.64 -0.38
N TYR A 447 -15.32 -0.92 0.25
CA TYR A 447 -16.49 -0.05 0.20
C TYR A 447 -16.93 0.38 1.60
N TYR A 448 -17.16 1.69 1.75
CA TYR A 448 -17.85 2.27 2.88
C TYR A 448 -19.35 2.00 2.77
N LEU A 449 -19.88 1.05 3.56
CA LEU A 449 -21.32 0.77 3.62
C LEU A 449 -22.04 1.76 4.54
N SER A 450 -21.48 1.97 5.73
CA SER A 450 -21.96 2.91 6.75
C SER A 450 -20.82 3.24 7.70
N ILE A 451 -21.01 4.23 8.59
CA ILE A 451 -20.07 4.52 9.68
C ILE A 451 -19.72 3.22 10.40
N ASN A 452 -18.43 2.97 10.60
CA ASN A 452 -17.85 1.76 11.21
C ASN A 452 -18.05 0.43 10.45
N LYS A 453 -18.53 0.45 9.20
CA LYS A 453 -18.68 -0.75 8.36
C LYS A 453 -18.05 -0.54 6.99
N THR A 454 -16.79 -0.95 6.87
CA THR A 454 -16.06 -0.99 5.61
C THR A 454 -15.60 -2.42 5.36
N THR A 455 -15.91 -2.94 4.18
CA THR A 455 -15.61 -4.32 3.79
C THR A 455 -15.24 -4.36 2.31
N HIS A 456 -14.50 -5.39 1.95
CA HIS A 456 -14.40 -5.83 0.56
C HIS A 456 -15.79 -6.19 0.05
N ASN A 457 -16.11 -5.85 -1.19
CA ASN A 457 -17.38 -6.16 -1.84
C ASN A 457 -17.18 -6.39 -3.34
N TYR A 458 -18.10 -7.16 -3.94
CA TYR A 458 -18.18 -7.42 -5.38
C TYR A 458 -16.97 -8.10 -6.04
N THR A 459 -16.15 -8.83 -5.28
CA THR A 459 -15.09 -9.66 -5.85
C THR A 459 -15.70 -10.68 -6.83
N GLY A 460 -15.23 -10.68 -8.06
CA GLY A 460 -15.77 -11.48 -9.17
C GLY A 460 -17.02 -10.88 -9.85
N GLY A 461 -17.77 -10.02 -9.16
CA GLY A 461 -19.07 -9.52 -9.62
C GLY A 461 -19.07 -8.12 -10.20
N GLN A 462 -18.19 -7.21 -9.78
CA GLN A 462 -18.08 -5.85 -10.33
C GLN A 462 -16.64 -5.33 -10.39
N ALA A 463 -16.41 -4.37 -11.26
CA ALA A 463 -15.16 -3.64 -11.40
C ALA A 463 -15.35 -2.14 -11.18
N PHE A 464 -14.28 -1.51 -10.68
CA PHE A 464 -14.16 -0.07 -10.51
C PHE A 464 -12.73 0.36 -10.89
N TYR A 465 -12.59 1.33 -11.78
CA TYR A 465 -11.30 1.81 -12.27
C TYR A 465 -11.21 3.34 -12.29
N TRP A 466 -10.29 3.91 -11.51
CA TRP A 466 -10.12 5.35 -11.40
C TRP A 466 -9.49 5.99 -12.63
N THR A 467 -9.89 7.24 -12.89
CA THR A 467 -9.14 8.21 -13.69
C THR A 467 -8.79 9.43 -12.85
N CYS A 468 -7.92 10.32 -13.36
CA CYS A 468 -7.68 11.64 -12.79
C CYS A 468 -8.60 12.72 -13.37
N GLN A 469 -9.58 12.37 -14.22
CA GLN A 469 -10.51 13.33 -14.79
C GLN A 469 -11.47 13.86 -13.70
N PRO A 470 -11.44 15.17 -13.41
CA PRO A 470 -12.37 15.76 -12.44
C PRO A 470 -13.80 15.77 -13.00
N THR A 471 -14.78 15.76 -12.10
CA THR A 471 -16.16 16.04 -12.51
C THR A 471 -16.31 17.51 -12.93
N PRO A 472 -17.06 17.81 -14.00
CA PRO A 472 -17.44 19.17 -14.36
C PRO A 472 -18.53 19.77 -13.45
N VAL A 473 -19.17 18.96 -12.58
CA VAL A 473 -20.12 19.45 -11.57
C VAL A 473 -19.38 19.86 -10.30
N THR A 474 -19.40 21.16 -10.03
CA THR A 474 -18.48 21.82 -9.10
C THR A 474 -18.74 21.58 -7.61
N THR A 475 -19.85 20.92 -7.25
CA THR A 475 -20.33 20.86 -5.86
C THR A 475 -20.08 19.52 -5.16
N SER A 476 -19.65 18.46 -5.88
CA SER A 476 -19.33 17.16 -5.29
C SER A 476 -17.86 16.78 -5.51
N ALA A 477 -17.23 16.19 -4.50
CA ALA A 477 -15.84 15.74 -4.53
C ALA A 477 -15.70 14.40 -5.24
N ASP A 478 -15.97 14.41 -6.55
CA ASP A 478 -15.99 13.20 -7.37
C ASP A 478 -15.01 13.30 -8.54
N CYS A 479 -14.52 12.14 -8.97
CA CYS A 479 -13.75 11.98 -10.20
C CYS A 479 -14.34 10.87 -11.04
N TYR A 480 -14.08 10.90 -12.35
CA TYR A 480 -14.60 9.86 -13.22
C TYR A 480 -13.88 8.53 -13.00
N ARG A 481 -14.65 7.46 -13.06
CA ARG A 481 -14.21 6.08 -13.07
C ARG A 481 -15.05 5.24 -14.02
N GLN A 482 -14.47 4.14 -14.47
CA GLN A 482 -15.21 3.12 -15.20
C GLN A 482 -15.69 2.05 -14.22
N ASP A 483 -17.00 1.83 -14.23
CA ASP A 483 -17.65 0.77 -13.47
C ASP A 483 -18.25 -0.23 -14.45
N PHE A 484 -18.21 -1.52 -14.14
CA PHE A 484 -18.92 -2.52 -14.93
C PHE A 484 -19.20 -3.82 -14.18
N ASN A 485 -20.15 -4.58 -14.70
CA ASN A 485 -20.51 -5.94 -14.31
C ASN A 485 -21.02 -6.72 -15.53
N ASP A 486 -21.68 -7.86 -15.35
CA ASP A 486 -22.17 -8.68 -16.48
C ASP A 486 -23.24 -7.99 -17.32
N ASN A 487 -23.98 -7.06 -16.73
CA ASN A 487 -25.18 -6.46 -17.29
C ASN A 487 -24.96 -5.05 -17.87
N TRP A 488 -23.90 -4.36 -17.46
CA TRP A 488 -23.61 -3.01 -17.91
C TRP A 488 -22.14 -2.62 -17.75
N ALA A 489 -21.73 -1.62 -18.53
CA ALA A 489 -20.53 -0.82 -18.27
C ALA A 489 -20.91 0.66 -18.35
N ILE A 490 -20.47 1.44 -17.36
CA ILE A 490 -20.79 2.85 -17.21
C ILE A 490 -19.54 3.62 -16.80
N TYR A 491 -19.19 4.62 -17.58
CA TYR A 491 -18.23 5.65 -17.22
C TYR A 491 -18.97 6.78 -16.47
N GLN A 492 -18.70 6.94 -15.18
CA GLN A 492 -19.45 7.84 -14.29
C GLN A 492 -18.57 8.42 -13.18
N THR A 493 -19.12 9.33 -12.40
CA THR A 493 -18.41 9.91 -11.26
C THR A 493 -18.44 8.97 -10.06
N GLY A 494 -17.35 8.95 -9.30
CA GLY A 494 -17.24 8.27 -8.01
C GLY A 494 -16.60 9.19 -6.98
N ALA A 495 -17.14 9.17 -5.77
CA ALA A 495 -16.65 10.01 -4.68
C ALA A 495 -15.28 9.58 -4.19
N HIS A 496 -14.45 10.55 -3.76
CA HIS A 496 -13.05 10.30 -3.41
C HIS A 496 -12.86 9.28 -2.27
N VAL A 497 -13.86 9.13 -1.39
CA VAL A 497 -13.79 8.19 -0.28
C VAL A 497 -13.79 6.73 -0.70
N TYR A 498 -14.29 6.42 -1.90
CA TYR A 498 -14.29 5.06 -2.41
C TYR A 498 -12.90 4.65 -2.87
N SER A 499 -12.67 3.34 -2.85
CA SER A 499 -11.51 2.76 -3.50
C SER A 499 -11.87 2.12 -4.84
N ALA A 500 -10.90 2.10 -5.73
CA ALA A 500 -10.98 1.44 -7.02
C ALA A 500 -9.56 1.08 -7.49
N GLN A 501 -9.48 0.31 -8.56
CA GLN A 501 -8.20 -0.05 -9.17
C GLN A 501 -7.65 1.09 -10.02
N VAL A 502 -6.35 1.04 -10.29
CA VAL A 502 -5.67 1.94 -11.22
C VAL A 502 -4.97 1.09 -12.29
N ARG A 503 -5.26 1.38 -13.56
CA ARG A 503 -4.46 0.89 -14.69
C ARG A 503 -3.66 2.06 -15.24
N CYS A 504 -2.38 2.09 -14.90
CA CYS A 504 -1.53 3.24 -15.19
C CYS A 504 -1.29 3.40 -16.71
N VAL A 505 -1.02 4.63 -17.12
CA VAL A 505 -0.61 4.99 -18.50
C VAL A 505 0.76 5.65 -18.47
N LYS A 506 1.49 5.67 -19.59
CA LYS A 506 2.76 6.42 -19.68
C LYS A 506 2.56 7.91 -19.36
N GLU A 507 3.57 8.50 -18.71
CA GLU A 507 3.60 9.93 -18.31
C GLU A 507 3.51 10.89 -19.50
#